data_AF-A0A8C4XHB7-F1
#
_entry.id   AF-A0A8C4XHB7-F1
#
_cell.length_a   1.000
_cell.length_b   1.000
_cell.length_c   1.000
_cell.angle_alpha   90.00
_cell.angle_beta   90.00
_cell.angle_gamma   90.00
#
_symmetry.space_group_name_H-M   'P 1'
#
loop_
_entity.id
_entity.type
_entity.pdbx_description
1 polymer ?
#
loop_
_entity_poly.entity_id
_entity_poly.type
_entity_poly.pdbx_seq_one_letter_code
_entity_poly.pdbx_strand_id
1 'polypeptide(L)'
;FQRWALWFYKNDKSKTWQANLQLITKFDTVEDFWALYNHIQVASKLSSGCDYSLFKDGIEPMWEDRRNKCGGRWLITLSKQQRHTELDNHFEPENIE
;
A
#
# COMPACT_ATOMS: atom_id res chain seq x y z
N PHE A 1 9.25 -17.64 7.50
CA PHE A 1 8.95 -16.65 6.46
C PHE A 1 7.66 -15.93 6.81
N GLN A 2 7.62 -14.61 6.67
CA GLN A 2 6.44 -13.79 6.99
C GLN A 2 5.66 -13.56 5.69
N ARG A 3 4.38 -13.93 5.67
CA ARG A 3 3.47 -13.63 4.56
C ARG A 3 3.01 -12.17 4.64
N TRP A 4 2.90 -11.53 3.49
CA TRP A 4 2.44 -10.16 3.31
C TRP A 4 1.15 -10.11 2.50
N ALA A 5 0.37 -9.06 2.69
CA ALA A 5 -0.90 -8.78 2.04
C ALA A 5 -0.87 -7.37 1.45
N LEU A 6 -1.06 -7.26 0.14
CA LEU A 6 -1.22 -5.99 -0.55
C LEU A 6 -2.70 -5.64 -0.63
N TRP A 7 -3.05 -4.45 -0.18
CA TRP A 7 -4.39 -3.89 -0.18
C TRP A 7 -4.44 -2.66 -1.07
N PHE A 8 -5.59 -2.45 -1.70
CA PHE A 8 -5.91 -1.25 -2.48
C PHE A 8 -7.13 -0.57 -1.89
N TYR A 9 -7.02 0.74 -1.70
CA TYR A 9 -8.12 1.60 -1.33
C TYR A 9 -8.48 2.49 -2.52
N LYS A 10 -9.77 2.61 -2.81
CA LYS A 10 -10.30 3.59 -3.78
C LYS A 10 -11.44 4.35 -3.15
N ASN A 11 -11.30 5.67 -3.03
CA ASN A 11 -12.31 6.52 -2.44
C ASN A 11 -13.56 6.64 -3.32
N ASP A 12 -14.52 5.73 -3.14
CA ASP A 12 -15.88 5.83 -3.64
C ASP A 12 -16.77 6.42 -2.54
N LYS A 13 -17.25 7.65 -2.76
CA LYS A 13 -18.06 8.40 -1.78
C LYS A 13 -19.41 7.75 -1.48
N SER A 14 -19.86 6.79 -2.29
CA SER A 14 -21.10 6.06 -2.07
C SER A 14 -20.96 4.89 -1.09
N LYS A 15 -19.73 4.51 -0.74
CA LYS A 15 -19.42 3.36 0.10
C LYS A 15 -18.81 3.77 1.43
N THR A 16 -18.89 2.88 2.42
CA THR A 16 -18.13 3.05 3.67
C THR A 16 -16.63 2.93 3.39
N TRP A 17 -15.81 3.49 4.27
CA TRP A 17 -14.35 3.40 4.15
C TRP A 17 -13.87 1.95 4.08
N GLN A 18 -14.41 1.08 4.94
CA GLN A 18 -14.06 -0.35 4.95
C GLN A 18 -14.43 -1.04 3.63
N ALA A 19 -15.57 -0.69 3.01
CA ALA A 19 -15.99 -1.27 1.73
C ALA A 19 -15.15 -0.78 0.54
N ASN A 20 -14.42 0.33 0.70
CA ASN A 20 -13.48 0.87 -0.29
C ASN A 20 -12.10 0.22 -0.21
N LEU A 21 -11.82 -0.52 0.87
CA LEU A 21 -10.56 -1.22 1.09
C LEU A 21 -10.69 -2.67 0.59
N GLN A 22 -9.82 -3.07 -0.33
CA GLN A 22 -9.84 -4.40 -0.93
C GLN A 22 -8.48 -5.07 -0.85
N LEU A 23 -8.47 -6.35 -0.46
CA LEU A 23 -7.28 -7.19 -0.55
C LEU A 23 -7.04 -7.52 -2.02
N ILE A 24 -5.85 -7.23 -2.54
CA ILE A 24 -5.45 -7.59 -3.91
C ILE A 24 -4.91 -9.01 -3.92
N THR A 25 -3.84 -9.25 -3.15
CA THR A 25 -3.16 -10.54 -3.11
C THR A 25 -2.33 -10.69 -1.84
N LYS A 26 -1.85 -11.91 -1.59
CA LYS A 26 -0.93 -12.24 -0.52
C LYS A 26 0.23 -13.06 -1.06
N PHE A 27 1.45 -12.71 -0.67
CA PHE A 27 2.68 -13.37 -1.10
C PHE A 27 3.62 -13.60 0.09
N ASP A 28 4.45 -14.62 0.02
CA ASP A 28 5.45 -14.97 1.04
C ASP A 28 6.84 -15.31 0.46
N THR A 29 7.00 -15.15 -0.86
CA THR A 29 8.27 -15.28 -1.57
C THR A 29 8.70 -13.95 -2.21
N VAL A 30 9.98 -13.84 -2.55
CA VAL A 30 10.55 -12.66 -3.22
C VAL A 30 10.10 -12.64 -4.69
N GLU A 31 10.01 -13.81 -5.30
CA GLU A 31 9.57 -14.00 -6.68
C GLU A 31 8.13 -13.56 -6.87
N ASP A 32 7.22 -13.94 -5.96
CA ASP A 32 5.81 -13.50 -6.00
C ASP A 32 5.68 -11.99 -5.79
N PHE A 33 6.54 -11.40 -4.95
CA PHE A 33 6.59 -9.95 -4.77
C PHE A 33 6.96 -9.23 -6.06
N TRP A 34 8.05 -9.65 -6.72
CA TRP A 34 8.48 -9.05 -7.98
C TRP A 34 7.48 -9.28 -9.11
N ALA A 35 6.88 -10.47 -9.17
CA ALA A 35 5.80 -10.74 -10.10
C ALA A 35 4.64 -9.76 -9.87
N LEU A 36 4.19 -9.57 -8.63
CA LEU A 36 3.14 -8.62 -8.31
C LEU A 36 3.51 -7.18 -8.68
N TYR A 37 4.68 -6.72 -8.24
CA TYR A 37 5.15 -5.35 -8.47
C TYR A 37 5.17 -4.99 -9.97
N ASN A 38 5.61 -5.92 -10.81
CA ASN A 38 5.66 -5.74 -12.27
C ASN A 38 4.29 -5.73 -12.96
N HIS A 39 3.22 -6.20 -12.29
CA HIS A 39 1.87 -6.28 -12.86
C HIS A 39 0.90 -5.24 -12.28
N ILE A 40 1.28 -4.52 -11.22
CA ILE A 40 0.45 -3.45 -10.65
C ILE A 40 0.85 -2.08 -11.20
N GLN A 41 -0.10 -1.14 -11.15
CA GLN A 41 0.17 0.24 -11.51
C GLN A 41 1.10 0.89 -10.46
N VAL A 42 2.15 1.59 -10.90
CA VAL A 42 3.04 2.34 -10.01
C VAL A 42 2.31 3.43 -9.24
N ALA A 43 2.79 3.75 -8.04
CA ALA A 43 2.12 4.65 -7.10
C ALA A 43 1.90 6.06 -7.67
N SER A 44 2.82 6.58 -8.48
CA SER A 44 2.69 7.90 -9.13
C SER A 44 1.48 8.00 -10.05
N LYS A 45 1.13 6.89 -10.72
CA LYS A 45 0.03 6.81 -11.70
C LYS A 45 -1.32 6.48 -11.10
N LEU A 46 -1.39 6.21 -9.80
CA LEU A 46 -2.68 6.03 -9.12
C LEU A 46 -3.55 7.28 -9.24
N SER A 47 -4.84 7.05 -9.46
CA SER A 47 -5.84 8.12 -9.46
C SER A 47 -5.91 8.78 -8.08
N SER A 48 -6.26 10.07 -8.04
CA SER A 48 -6.42 10.80 -6.78
C SER A 48 -7.44 10.10 -5.86
N GLY A 49 -7.08 9.95 -4.58
CA GLY A 49 -7.90 9.24 -3.60
C GLY A 49 -7.80 7.71 -3.67
N CYS A 50 -6.78 7.18 -4.35
CA CYS A 50 -6.43 5.76 -4.31
C CYS A 50 -5.11 5.56 -3.56
N ASP A 51 -5.05 4.49 -2.75
CA ASP A 51 -3.89 4.16 -1.94
C ASP A 51 -3.54 2.67 -2.05
N TYR A 52 -2.24 2.34 -1.97
CA TYR A 52 -1.80 0.98 -1.68
C TYR A 52 -1.39 0.86 -0.22
N SER A 53 -1.56 -0.32 0.36
CA SER A 53 -1.12 -0.63 1.71
C SER A 53 -0.55 -2.04 1.76
N LEU A 54 0.69 -2.19 2.22
CA LEU A 54 1.34 -3.49 2.39
C LEU A 54 1.46 -3.80 3.88
N PHE A 55 0.80 -4.87 4.32
CA PHE A 55 0.76 -5.28 5.72
C PHE A 55 1.12 -6.75 5.87
N LYS A 56 1.60 -7.16 7.04
CA LYS A 56 1.77 -8.59 7.34
C LYS A 56 0.41 -9.28 7.29
N ASP A 57 0.38 -10.52 6.82
CA ASP A 57 -0.86 -11.28 6.75
C ASP A 57 -1.53 -11.39 8.12
N GLY A 58 -2.86 -11.22 8.13
CA GLY A 58 -3.68 -11.15 9.35
C GLY A 58 -3.65 -9.79 10.07
N ILE A 59 -3.06 -8.76 9.47
CA ILE A 59 -3.17 -7.37 9.94
C ILE A 59 -3.91 -6.56 8.87
N GLU A 60 -5.05 -6.00 9.24
CA GLU A 60 -5.80 -5.12 8.34
C GLU A 60 -5.20 -3.70 8.38
N PRO A 61 -5.14 -2.99 7.24
CA PRO A 61 -4.57 -1.65 7.15
C PRO A 61 -5.53 -0.57 7.70
N MET A 62 -6.05 -0.79 8.91
CA MET A 62 -6.99 0.10 9.59
C MET A 62 -6.59 0.30 11.06
N TRP A 63 -6.99 1.42 11.64
CA TRP A 63 -6.58 1.80 13.00
C TRP A 63 -7.29 0.94 14.06
N GLU A 64 -8.44 0.35 13.72
CA GLU A 64 -9.22 -0.54 14.57
C GLU A 64 -8.56 -1.91 14.76
N ASP A 65 -7.64 -2.32 13.88
CA ASP A 65 -6.92 -3.58 14.01
C ASP A 65 -6.16 -3.59 15.34
N ARG A 66 -6.27 -4.71 16.07
CA ARG A 66 -5.67 -4.87 17.40
C ARG A 66 -4.16 -4.63 17.41
N ARG A 67 -3.48 -4.85 16.28
CA ARG A 67 -2.03 -4.62 16.12
C ARG A 67 -1.68 -3.17 15.75
N ASN A 68 -2.65 -2.37 15.31
CA ASN A 68 -2.44 -0.98 14.91
C ASN A 68 -2.95 0.03 15.96
N LYS A 69 -3.99 -0.32 16.73
CA LYS A 69 -4.72 0.60 17.64
C LYS A 69 -3.87 1.34 18.69
N CYS A 70 -2.71 0.79 19.07
CA CYS A 70 -1.81 1.39 20.05
C CYS A 70 -0.45 1.77 19.44
N GLY A 71 -0.38 1.79 18.10
CA GLY A 71 0.84 2.11 17.36
C GLY A 71 0.87 3.56 16.87
N GLY A 72 1.64 3.77 15.80
CA GLY A 72 1.74 5.03 15.10
C GLY A 72 2.27 4.80 13.68
N ARG A 73 2.46 5.88 12.93
CA ARG A 73 3.08 5.81 11.60
C ARG A 73 4.10 6.92 11.42
N TRP A 74 5.17 6.60 10.72
CA TRP A 74 6.01 7.62 10.10
C TRP A 74 5.36 8.07 8.80
N LEU A 75 5.26 9.38 8.59
CA LEU A 75 4.58 9.96 7.43
C LEU A 75 5.54 10.84 6.66
N ILE A 76 5.80 10.47 5.41
CA ILE A 76 6.50 11.30 4.43
C ILE A 76 5.44 11.88 3.49
N THR A 77 5.40 13.21 3.38
CA THR A 77 4.47 13.90 2.48
C THR A 77 5.26 14.50 1.33
N LEU A 78 4.95 14.10 0.10
CA LEU A 78 5.54 14.67 -1.11
C LEU A 78 4.66 15.78 -1.66
N SER A 79 5.30 16.85 -2.16
CA SER A 79 4.57 17.88 -2.91
C SER A 79 4.06 17.34 -4.25
N LYS A 80 3.10 18.03 -4.87
CA LYS A 80 2.58 17.65 -6.19
C LYS A 80 3.66 17.61 -7.26
N GLN A 81 4.66 18.48 -7.19
CA GLN A 81 5.79 18.50 -8.13
C GLN A 81 6.68 17.27 -7.96
N GLN A 82 7.01 16.92 -6.71
CA GLN A 82 7.83 15.74 -6.38
C GLN A 82 7.13 14.42 -6.71
N ARG A 83 5.79 14.40 -6.76
CA ARG A 83 5.04 13.18 -7.04
C ARG A 83 5.43 12.50 -8.37
N HIS A 84 5.74 13.28 -9.40
CA HIS A 84 6.08 12.74 -10.72
C HIS A 84 7.56 12.31 -10.84
N THR A 85 8.43 12.81 -9.98
CA THR A 85 9.89 12.60 -10.09
C THR A 85 10.47 11.73 -8.99
N GLU A 86 9.86 11.70 -7.80
CA GLU A 86 10.43 11.10 -6.59
C GLU A 86 9.56 10.00 -5.99
N LEU A 87 8.24 10.01 -6.22
CA LEU A 87 7.35 9.06 -5.55
C LEU A 87 7.71 7.62 -5.87
N ASP A 88 7.91 7.27 -7.14
CA ASP A 88 8.20 5.89 -7.51
C ASP A 88 9.55 5.42 -6.95
N ASN A 89 10.57 6.29 -6.90
CA ASN A 89 11.88 5.97 -6.33
C ASN A 89 11.80 5.61 -4.84
N HIS A 90 10.88 6.22 -4.08
CA HIS A 90 10.65 5.86 -2.68
C HIS A 90 9.91 4.53 -2.50
N PHE A 91 9.20 4.07 -3.53
CA PHE A 91 8.52 2.77 -3.56
C PHE A 91 9.32 1.71 -4.34
N GLU A 92 10.48 2.08 -4.92
CA GLU A 92 11.38 1.14 -5.56
C GLU A 92 11.97 0.19 -4.51
N PRO A 93 11.79 -1.12 -4.66
CA PRO A 93 12.24 -2.10 -3.66
C PRO A 93 13.74 -2.09 -3.45
N GLU A 94 14.51 -1.66 -4.45
CA GLU A 94 15.98 -1.55 -4.38
C GLU A 94 16.46 -0.45 -3.43
N ASN A 95 15.61 0.52 -3.08
CA ASN A 95 15.93 1.63 -2.18
C ASN A 95 15.38 1.43 -0.76
N ILE A 96 14.76 0.28 -0.47
CA ILE A 96 14.25 -0.08 0.85
C ILE A 96 15.31 -0.95 1.54
N GLU A 97 16.36 -0.32 2.07
CA GLU A 97 17.29 -0.93 3.04
C GLU A 97 16.79 -0.81 4.48
#